data_AF-A0A8K0CE59-F1
#
_entry.id   AF-A0A8K0CE59-F1
#
_cell.length_a   1.000
_cell.length_b   1.000
_cell.length_c   1.000
_cell.angle_alpha   90.00
_cell.angle_beta   90.00
_cell.angle_gamma   90.00
#
_symmetry.space_group_name_H-M   'P 1'
#
loop_
_entity.id
_entity.type
_entity.pdbx_description
1 polymer ?
#
loop_
_entity_poly.entity_id
_entity_poly.type
_entity_poly.pdbx_seq_one_letter_code
_entity_poly.pdbx_strand_id
1 'polypeptide(L)'
;MIKVVAFAITEGRVAIHCHAGLGRTGVLIACYLVYSLRVPGNDAIKYVRLRRPGSVQTRGQITCVRHFAQFILPQSITYYLKESKEKYMTEFTLQRFLKRQRIILHGYEERNFKYLPKIIHVICERILQLCGCHTNQFISSSTSITSEFLCSKLNGNIHRHESIYSISSTLSDNTPSSPDLIKIPSCNSSYACSSLPVSPSPSECEDPADSSQFSDSYSDLSTLDGDEIREEIDEQLLSENKCFQELQTQKSFEENLSPKEIYGISDVVTALLVDYENIDEQSKQIILQYEMEINSSQLGWARLKAETNMTILTVLLFEWIENLKLPVLGKENLETIVIHYKQPETCFKKIILEDAYLIEYLINFLIKIRPMPKEDQDDVLMRIVSSLTQQTIIINGKALPSDKGFRKLREGTLKCTTEFFKVLLSMIEAHHNHPEITSSPTCDNSTKDFDCSNVEQCGFH
;
A
#
# COMPACT_ATOMS: atom_id res chain seq x y z
N MET A 1 -2.93 -14.69 12.72
CA MET A 1 -2.55 -14.41 14.12
C MET A 1 -1.74 -13.12 14.26
N ILE A 2 -0.62 -12.92 13.54
CA ILE A 2 0.20 -11.70 13.70
C ILE A 2 -0.56 -10.39 13.43
N LYS A 3 -1.32 -10.30 12.33
CA LYS A 3 -2.19 -9.13 12.06
C LYS A 3 -3.21 -8.85 13.19
N VAL A 4 -3.68 -9.90 13.89
CA VAL A 4 -4.60 -9.77 15.03
C VAL A 4 -3.86 -9.19 16.24
N VAL A 5 -2.64 -9.64 16.51
CA VAL A 5 -1.79 -9.07 17.56
C VAL A 5 -1.47 -7.61 17.26
N ALA A 6 -1.09 -7.29 16.02
CA ALA A 6 -0.79 -5.94 15.59
C ALA A 6 -1.99 -4.99 15.76
N PHE A 7 -3.20 -5.43 15.40
CA PHE A 7 -4.43 -4.68 15.68
C PHE A 7 -4.71 -4.57 17.19
N ALA A 8 -4.67 -5.67 17.94
CA ALA A 8 -5.01 -5.65 19.36
C ALA A 8 -4.08 -4.73 20.18
N ILE A 9 -2.82 -4.55 19.76
CA ILE A 9 -1.88 -3.62 20.39
C ILE A 9 -2.29 -2.16 20.21
N THR A 10 -2.97 -1.79 19.11
CA THR A 10 -3.48 -0.42 18.93
C THR A 10 -4.66 -0.12 19.86
N GLU A 11 -5.39 -1.16 20.28
CA GLU A 11 -6.54 -1.05 21.19
C GLU A 11 -6.14 -1.12 22.67
N GLY A 12 -4.89 -1.47 22.98
CA GLY A 12 -4.37 -1.50 24.34
C GLY A 12 -3.36 -2.62 24.60
N ARG A 13 -3.19 -2.96 25.88
CA ARG A 13 -2.24 -4.01 26.30
C ARG A 13 -2.79 -5.39 25.96
N VAL A 14 -1.95 -6.21 25.32
CA VAL A 14 -2.30 -7.57 24.88
C VAL A 14 -1.55 -8.61 25.70
N ALA A 15 -2.27 -9.58 26.27
CA ALA A 15 -1.69 -10.76 26.89
C ALA A 15 -1.69 -11.94 25.90
N ILE A 16 -0.53 -12.59 25.73
CA ILE A 16 -0.36 -13.76 24.86
C ILE A 16 0.11 -14.93 25.72
N HIS A 17 -0.63 -16.03 25.75
CA HIS A 17 -0.21 -17.23 26.48
C HIS A 17 -0.57 -18.52 25.74
N CYS A 18 0.17 -19.58 26.05
CA CYS A 18 -0.19 -20.96 25.76
C CYS A 18 -0.45 -21.67 27.09
N HIS A 19 -0.13 -22.95 27.22
CA HIS A 19 -0.26 -23.64 28.51
C HIS A 19 0.79 -23.14 29.52
N ALA A 20 2.08 -23.21 29.17
CA ALA A 20 3.19 -22.76 30.03
C ALA A 20 3.70 -21.34 29.70
N GLY A 21 3.21 -20.73 28.62
CA GLY A 21 3.60 -19.37 28.23
C GLY A 21 5.03 -19.23 27.65
N LEU A 22 5.73 -20.31 27.31
CA LEU A 22 7.13 -20.28 26.84
C LEU A 22 7.29 -20.62 25.35
N GLY A 23 6.81 -21.79 24.90
CA GLY A 23 6.98 -22.25 23.51
C GLY A 23 6.17 -21.44 22.48
N ARG A 24 4.89 -21.80 22.28
CA ARG A 24 4.01 -21.13 21.29
C ARG A 24 3.86 -19.63 21.52
N THR A 25 3.86 -19.20 22.79
CA THR A 25 3.88 -17.79 23.18
C THR A 25 5.12 -17.08 22.64
N GLY A 26 6.31 -17.62 22.91
CA GLY A 26 7.56 -17.07 22.42
C GLY A 26 7.62 -17.02 20.89
N VAL A 27 7.10 -18.04 20.20
CA VAL A 27 7.02 -18.06 18.73
C VAL A 27 6.15 -16.91 18.21
N LEU A 28 4.96 -16.70 18.78
CA LEU A 28 4.07 -15.65 18.33
C LEU A 28 4.66 -14.26 18.58
N ILE A 29 5.29 -14.05 19.75
CA ILE A 29 5.97 -12.79 20.08
C ILE A 29 7.16 -12.56 19.13
N ALA A 30 8.00 -13.57 18.89
CA ALA A 30 9.14 -13.44 17.98
C ALA A 30 8.68 -13.14 16.55
N CYS A 31 7.65 -13.82 16.05
CA CYS A 31 7.06 -13.51 14.74
C CYS A 31 6.46 -12.09 14.71
N TYR A 32 5.86 -11.63 15.80
CA TYR A 32 5.36 -10.25 15.88
C TYR A 32 6.51 -9.24 15.80
N LEU A 33 7.62 -9.46 16.51
CA LEU A 33 8.80 -8.59 16.44
C LEU A 33 9.41 -8.56 15.03
N VAL A 34 9.52 -9.71 14.37
CA VAL A 34 9.94 -9.77 12.94
C VAL A 34 9.02 -8.91 12.07
N TYR A 35 7.70 -9.02 12.28
CA TYR A 35 6.71 -8.28 11.52
C TYR A 35 6.74 -6.76 11.79
N SER A 36 6.79 -6.35 13.06
CA SER A 36 6.70 -4.95 13.46
C SER A 36 8.03 -4.22 13.26
N LEU A 37 9.15 -4.85 13.63
CA LEU A 37 10.48 -4.26 13.61
C LEU A 37 11.31 -4.60 12.37
N ARG A 38 10.81 -5.50 11.50
CA ARG A 38 11.50 -5.96 10.27
C ARG A 38 12.89 -6.56 10.50
N VAL A 39 13.08 -7.14 11.68
CA VAL A 39 14.33 -7.79 12.08
C VAL A 39 14.40 -9.24 11.59
N PRO A 40 15.62 -9.80 11.44
CA PRO A 40 15.80 -11.23 11.19
C PRO A 40 15.17 -12.10 12.29
N GLY A 41 14.67 -13.28 11.91
CA GLY A 41 14.01 -14.21 12.85
C GLY A 41 14.90 -14.65 14.01
N ASN A 42 16.21 -14.81 13.79
CA ASN A 42 17.16 -15.16 14.85
C ASN A 42 17.31 -14.05 15.89
N ASP A 43 17.34 -12.79 15.46
CA ASP A 43 17.43 -11.64 16.38
C ASP A 43 16.16 -11.54 17.23
N ALA A 44 14.99 -11.79 16.63
CA ALA A 44 13.73 -11.84 17.36
C ALA A 44 13.68 -12.97 18.40
N ILE A 45 14.14 -14.18 18.05
CA ILE A 45 14.21 -15.30 19.02
C ILE A 45 15.16 -14.96 20.17
N LYS A 46 16.37 -14.47 19.85
CA LYS A 46 17.37 -14.07 20.85
C LYS A 46 16.80 -13.02 21.79
N TYR A 47 16.15 -11.98 21.26
CA TYR A 47 15.52 -10.94 22.06
C TYR A 47 14.45 -11.51 23.01
N VAL A 48 13.57 -12.38 22.51
CA VAL A 48 12.53 -12.99 23.34
C VAL A 48 13.12 -13.86 24.45
N ARG A 49 14.21 -14.60 24.17
CA ARG A 49 14.91 -15.42 25.18
C ARG A 49 15.64 -14.59 26.22
N LEU A 50 16.29 -13.49 25.82
CA LEU A 50 16.93 -12.55 26.75
C LEU A 50 15.89 -11.91 27.69
N ARG A 51 14.71 -11.55 27.16
CA ARG A 51 13.63 -10.94 27.97
C ARG A 51 12.84 -11.96 28.79
N ARG A 52 12.80 -13.22 28.35
CA ARG A 52 12.13 -14.33 29.03
C ARG A 52 12.85 -15.66 28.71
N PRO A 53 13.81 -16.07 29.58
CA PRO A 53 14.57 -17.30 29.40
C PRO A 53 13.70 -18.54 29.17
N GLY A 54 14.17 -19.48 28.36
CA GLY A 54 13.44 -20.70 28.00
C GLY A 54 12.30 -20.52 26.98
N SER A 55 12.11 -19.33 26.41
CA SER A 55 11.11 -19.11 25.35
C SER A 55 11.54 -19.69 24.00
N VAL A 56 10.58 -20.09 23.15
CA VAL A 56 10.86 -20.78 21.85
C VAL A 56 11.66 -22.06 22.09
N GLN A 57 11.01 -23.10 22.62
CA GLN A 57 11.62 -24.25 23.27
C GLN A 57 12.18 -25.31 22.32
N THR A 58 11.65 -25.44 21.10
CA THR A 58 11.97 -26.55 20.21
C THR A 58 12.55 -26.11 18.87
N ARG A 59 13.30 -27.01 18.21
CA ARG A 59 13.80 -26.80 16.84
C ARG A 59 12.69 -26.41 15.87
N GLY A 60 11.55 -27.11 15.91
CA GLY A 60 10.40 -26.79 15.06
C GLY A 60 9.86 -25.38 15.28
N GLN A 61 9.90 -24.87 16.51
CA GLN A 61 9.50 -23.50 16.85
C GLN A 61 10.50 -22.46 16.30
N ILE A 62 11.80 -22.71 16.41
CA ILE A 62 12.86 -21.86 15.82
C ILE A 62 12.69 -21.79 14.30
N THR A 63 12.54 -22.94 13.65
CA THR A 63 12.33 -23.03 12.20
C THR A 63 11.06 -22.30 11.77
N CYS A 64 9.97 -22.38 12.55
CA CYS A 64 8.74 -21.63 12.28
C CYS A 64 8.97 -20.12 12.22
N VAL A 65 9.72 -19.54 13.17
CA VAL A 65 10.03 -18.10 13.16
C VAL A 65 10.93 -17.74 11.98
N ARG A 66 11.91 -18.57 11.64
CA ARG A 66 12.80 -18.36 10.49
C ARG A 66 12.03 -18.37 9.17
N HIS A 67 11.15 -19.35 8.96
CA HIS A 67 10.29 -19.41 7.77
C HIS A 67 9.34 -18.22 7.69
N PHE A 68 8.78 -17.80 8.84
CA PHE A 68 7.95 -16.60 8.89
C PHE A 68 8.74 -15.35 8.46
N ALA A 69 9.96 -15.17 8.96
CA ALA A 69 10.83 -14.06 8.56
C ALA A 69 11.16 -14.07 7.06
N GLN A 70 11.54 -15.23 6.52
CA GLN A 70 11.81 -15.41 5.09
C GLN A 70 10.58 -15.11 4.23
N PHE A 71 9.37 -15.39 4.74
CA PHE A 71 8.14 -15.08 4.03
C PHE A 71 7.79 -13.59 4.08
N ILE A 72 7.90 -12.95 5.26
CA ILE A 72 7.33 -11.62 5.52
C ILE A 72 8.26 -10.46 5.15
N LEU A 73 9.57 -10.58 5.37
CA LEU A 73 10.52 -9.49 5.14
C LEU A 73 10.62 -9.09 3.66
N PRO A 74 10.61 -10.02 2.68
CA PRO A 74 10.50 -9.67 1.26
C PRO A 74 9.25 -8.85 0.89
N GLN A 75 8.19 -8.96 1.70
CA GLN A 75 6.92 -8.25 1.48
C GLN A 75 6.96 -6.81 2.00
N SER A 76 7.92 -6.46 2.88
CA SER A 76 8.08 -5.09 3.42
C SER A 76 8.91 -4.18 2.51
N ILE A 77 9.50 -4.72 1.44
CA ILE A 77 10.27 -3.92 0.47
C ILE A 77 9.33 -2.96 -0.27
N THR A 78 9.61 -1.67 -0.08
CA THR A 78 8.81 -0.54 -0.52
C THR A 78 9.43 0.22 -1.68
N TYR A 79 10.76 0.34 -1.71
CA TYR A 79 11.56 0.91 -2.79
C TYR A 79 12.39 -0.17 -3.48
N TYR A 80 12.56 -0.06 -4.80
CA TYR A 80 13.47 -0.90 -5.55
C TYR A 80 14.90 -0.38 -5.43
N LEU A 81 15.79 -1.16 -4.82
CA LEU A 81 17.20 -0.82 -4.72
C LEU A 81 17.97 -1.46 -5.88
N LYS A 82 18.53 -0.64 -6.78
CA LYS A 82 19.24 -1.09 -8.00
C LYS A 82 20.40 -2.06 -7.73
N GLU A 83 21.01 -1.97 -6.55
CA GLU A 83 22.15 -2.81 -6.14
C GLU A 83 21.75 -4.16 -5.53
N SER A 84 20.45 -4.40 -5.30
CA SER A 84 20.00 -5.67 -4.73
C SER A 84 20.08 -6.79 -5.77
N LYS A 85 20.97 -7.76 -5.54
CA LYS A 85 21.17 -8.96 -6.38
C LYS A 85 20.05 -10.00 -6.24
N GLU A 86 18.98 -9.69 -5.54
CA GLU A 86 17.94 -10.64 -5.18
C GLU A 86 17.01 -10.93 -6.38
N LYS A 87 17.08 -12.16 -6.91
CA LYS A 87 16.28 -12.61 -8.06
C LYS A 87 14.77 -12.42 -7.87
N TYR A 88 14.28 -12.39 -6.63
CA TYR A 88 12.85 -12.19 -6.32
C TYR A 88 12.41 -10.71 -6.38
N MET A 89 13.34 -9.76 -6.51
CA MET A 89 13.09 -8.33 -6.71
C MET A 89 13.03 -7.91 -8.18
N THR A 90 13.26 -8.85 -9.12
CA THR A 90 13.43 -8.56 -10.55
C THR A 90 12.25 -7.89 -11.27
N GLU A 91 11.04 -7.96 -10.70
CA GLU A 91 9.84 -7.35 -11.29
C GLU A 91 9.11 -6.45 -10.28
N PHE A 92 9.66 -5.27 -10.03
CA PHE A 92 9.01 -4.26 -9.18
C PHE A 92 7.88 -3.55 -9.95
N THR A 93 6.75 -4.22 -10.19
CA THR A 93 5.54 -3.63 -10.81
C THR A 93 4.55 -3.13 -9.75
N LEU A 94 3.63 -2.23 -10.12
CA LEU A 94 2.59 -1.72 -9.21
C LEU A 94 1.74 -2.85 -8.63
N GLN A 95 1.31 -3.81 -9.46
CA GLN A 95 0.44 -4.91 -9.06
C GLN A 95 1.16 -5.86 -8.09
N ARG A 96 2.45 -6.16 -8.36
CA ARG A 96 3.25 -6.96 -7.43
C ARG A 96 3.45 -6.21 -6.12
N PHE A 97 3.75 -4.91 -6.16
CA PHE A 97 3.85 -4.09 -4.96
C PHE A 97 2.56 -4.13 -4.13
N LEU A 98 1.39 -3.86 -4.73
CA LEU A 98 0.11 -3.86 -4.03
C LEU A 98 -0.25 -5.23 -3.43
N LYS A 99 0.10 -6.33 -4.12
CA LYS A 99 -0.06 -7.69 -3.59
C LYS A 99 0.78 -7.91 -2.33
N ARG A 100 2.05 -7.46 -2.32
CA ARG A 100 2.93 -7.55 -1.15
C ARG A 100 2.44 -6.66 -0.01
N GLN A 101 2.06 -5.42 -0.33
CA GLN A 101 1.49 -4.47 0.63
C GLN A 101 0.27 -5.06 1.34
N ARG A 102 -0.63 -5.75 0.62
CA ARG A 102 -1.81 -6.42 1.23
C ARG A 102 -1.43 -7.52 2.23
N ILE A 103 -0.30 -8.19 2.04
CA ILE A 103 0.20 -9.18 3.00
C ILE A 103 0.64 -8.49 4.30
N ILE A 104 1.27 -7.32 4.20
CA ILE A 104 1.77 -6.55 5.34
C ILE A 104 0.64 -5.82 6.07
N LEU A 105 -0.19 -5.04 5.38
CA LEU A 105 -1.21 -4.18 5.99
C LEU A 105 -2.36 -4.99 6.60
N HIS A 106 -3.03 -4.42 7.60
CA HIS A 106 -4.22 -5.00 8.24
C HIS A 106 -5.23 -3.92 8.64
N GLY A 107 -6.42 -4.34 9.08
CA GLY A 107 -7.43 -3.43 9.63
C GLY A 107 -7.85 -2.35 8.63
N TYR A 108 -7.93 -1.11 9.10
CA TYR A 108 -8.29 0.04 8.26
C TYR A 108 -7.24 0.34 7.18
N GLU A 109 -5.95 0.15 7.46
CA GLU A 109 -4.90 0.42 6.48
C GLU A 109 -5.03 -0.51 5.25
N GLU A 110 -5.29 -1.80 5.46
CA GLU A 110 -5.49 -2.75 4.35
C GLU A 110 -6.69 -2.36 3.47
N ARG A 111 -7.76 -1.85 4.08
CA ARG A 111 -8.96 -1.39 3.37
C ARG A 111 -8.70 -0.11 2.58
N ASN A 112 -8.00 0.85 3.19
CA ASN A 112 -7.74 2.16 2.60
C ASN A 112 -6.72 2.08 1.46
N PHE A 113 -5.76 1.17 1.57
CA PHE A 113 -4.65 1.00 0.62
C PHE A 113 -4.77 -0.28 -0.21
N LYS A 114 -6.00 -0.79 -0.39
CA LYS A 114 -6.26 -2.01 -1.18
C LYS A 114 -5.78 -1.88 -2.64
N TYR A 115 -5.98 -0.69 -3.21
CA TYR A 115 -5.66 -0.35 -4.60
C TYR A 115 -4.67 0.81 -4.72
N LEU A 116 -4.17 1.33 -3.60
CA LEU A 116 -3.33 2.52 -3.57
C LEU A 116 -2.01 2.22 -2.83
N PRO A 117 -0.85 2.59 -3.38
CA PRO A 117 0.40 2.49 -2.66
C PRO A 117 0.43 3.41 -1.44
N LYS A 118 0.60 2.82 -0.25
CA LYS A 118 0.65 3.56 1.03
C LYS A 118 1.80 4.57 1.04
N ILE A 119 2.94 4.22 0.44
CA ILE A 119 4.10 5.11 0.35
C ILE A 119 3.80 6.40 -0.41
N ILE A 120 3.15 6.28 -1.59
CA ILE A 120 2.70 7.44 -2.39
C ILE A 120 1.76 8.31 -1.57
N HIS A 121 0.80 7.69 -0.87
CA HIS A 121 -0.11 8.43 -0.02
C HIS A 121 0.60 9.20 1.10
N VAL A 122 1.50 8.55 1.84
CA VAL A 122 2.25 9.17 2.94
C VAL A 122 3.06 10.37 2.45
N ILE A 123 3.73 10.25 1.30
CA ILE A 123 4.52 11.35 0.72
C ILE A 123 3.61 12.50 0.28
N CYS A 124 2.54 12.21 -0.46
CA CYS A 124 1.58 13.22 -0.92
C CYS A 124 0.93 13.96 0.25
N GLU A 125 0.47 13.26 1.29
CA GLU A 125 -0.11 13.90 2.47
C GLU A 125 0.92 14.72 3.23
N ARG A 126 2.18 14.28 3.28
CA ARG A 126 3.25 15.07 3.89
C ARG A 126 3.51 16.37 3.13
N ILE A 127 3.59 16.31 1.80
CA ILE A 127 3.69 17.50 0.95
C ILE A 127 2.50 18.45 1.21
N LEU A 128 1.27 17.93 1.22
CA LEU A 128 0.07 18.74 1.48
C LEU A 128 0.10 19.41 2.86
N GLN A 129 0.56 18.71 3.90
CA GLN A 129 0.74 19.30 5.23
C GLN A 129 1.74 20.46 5.23
N LEU A 130 2.85 20.31 4.51
CA LEU A 130 3.86 21.35 4.36
C LEU A 130 3.37 22.52 3.49
N CYS A 131 2.32 22.33 2.68
CA CYS A 131 1.65 23.41 1.96
C CYS A 131 0.56 24.12 2.80
N GLY A 132 0.32 23.69 4.04
CA GLY A 132 -0.82 24.17 4.84
C GLY A 132 -2.19 23.77 4.26
N CYS A 133 -2.23 22.83 3.32
CA CYS A 133 -3.47 22.34 2.72
C CYS A 133 -4.18 21.40 3.69
N HIS A 134 -5.53 21.45 3.73
CA HIS A 134 -6.31 20.54 4.55
C HIS A 134 -6.01 19.09 4.16
N THR A 135 -5.47 18.34 5.11
CA THR A 135 -5.33 16.90 4.99
C THR A 135 -6.56 16.27 5.63
N ASN A 136 -7.24 15.40 4.90
CA ASN A 136 -8.20 14.48 5.51
C ASN A 136 -7.38 13.46 6.29
N GLN A 137 -6.88 13.84 7.47
CA GLN A 137 -6.34 12.88 8.41
C GLN A 137 -7.39 11.77 8.56
N PHE A 138 -6.93 10.51 8.55
CA PHE A 138 -7.79 9.33 8.65
C PHE A 138 -8.74 9.44 9.85
N ILE A 139 -9.91 10.05 9.64
CA ILE A 139 -11.04 9.84 10.51
C ILE A 139 -11.35 8.36 10.30
N SER A 140 -11.42 7.60 11.38
CA SER A 140 -11.82 6.18 11.39
C SER A 140 -13.27 6.06 10.92
N SER A 141 -13.50 6.39 9.65
CA SER A 141 -14.75 6.19 8.96
C SER A 141 -14.76 4.77 8.42
N SER A 142 -15.94 4.18 8.37
CA SER A 142 -16.15 2.84 7.84
C SER A 142 -15.87 2.74 6.33
N THR A 143 -15.69 3.87 5.65
CA THR A 143 -15.56 4.03 4.20
C THR A 143 -14.13 4.38 3.79
N SER A 144 -13.58 3.63 2.83
CA SER A 144 -12.25 3.89 2.26
C SER A 144 -12.23 5.22 1.52
N ILE A 145 -11.12 5.97 1.58
CA ILE A 145 -10.91 7.23 0.84
C ILE A 145 -11.11 7.06 -0.67
N THR A 146 -10.88 5.84 -1.16
CA THR A 146 -11.04 5.46 -2.56
C THR A 146 -12.48 5.12 -2.96
N SER A 147 -13.41 5.08 -2.01
CA SER A 147 -14.81 4.73 -2.29
C SER A 147 -15.56 5.83 -3.06
N GLU A 148 -15.17 7.09 -2.85
CA GLU A 148 -15.75 8.25 -3.53
C GLU A 148 -15.16 8.49 -4.92
N PHE A 149 -14.05 7.83 -5.24
CA PHE A 149 -13.33 8.01 -6.50
C PHE A 149 -14.24 7.72 -7.70
N LEU A 150 -14.06 8.49 -8.77
CA LEU A 150 -14.71 8.30 -10.05
C LEU A 150 -14.54 6.86 -10.55
N CYS A 151 -13.33 6.29 -10.46
CA CYS A 151 -13.09 4.91 -10.87
C CYS A 151 -13.88 3.87 -10.03
N SER A 152 -14.18 4.15 -8.76
CA SER A 152 -15.05 3.31 -7.92
C SER A 152 -16.49 3.32 -8.45
N LYS A 153 -17.01 4.51 -8.77
CA LYS A 153 -18.36 4.69 -9.32
C LYS A 153 -18.50 4.06 -10.71
N LEU A 154 -17.51 4.23 -11.59
CA LEU A 154 -17.51 3.69 -12.96
C LEU A 154 -17.52 2.15 -13.00
N ASN A 155 -16.95 1.49 -11.98
CA ASN A 155 -16.90 0.04 -11.87
C ASN A 155 -18.05 -0.53 -11.00
N GLY A 156 -19.13 0.21 -10.82
CA GLY A 156 -20.36 -0.27 -10.19
C GLY A 156 -20.32 -0.33 -8.66
N ASN A 157 -19.57 0.58 -8.01
CA ASN A 157 -19.37 0.61 -6.56
C ASN A 157 -18.88 -0.75 -6.03
N ILE A 158 -17.58 -1.01 -6.17
CA ILE A 158 -16.92 -2.25 -5.72
C ILE A 158 -17.52 -2.73 -4.39
N HIS A 159 -18.30 -3.81 -4.44
CA HIS A 159 -19.07 -4.29 -3.30
C HIS A 159 -18.16 -4.48 -2.08
N ARG A 160 -18.64 -3.96 -0.93
CA ARG A 160 -18.03 -4.13 0.39
C ARG A 160 -17.70 -5.61 0.58
N HIS A 161 -16.41 -5.93 0.73
CA HIS A 161 -16.09 -7.15 1.47
C HIS A 161 -16.31 -6.78 2.93
N GLU A 162 -17.49 -7.10 3.45
CA GLU A 162 -17.70 -7.09 4.89
C GLU A 162 -16.65 -8.03 5.48
N SER A 163 -15.67 -7.42 6.12
CA SER A 163 -14.76 -8.13 6.98
C SER A 163 -15.61 -8.74 8.09
N ILE A 164 -15.53 -10.07 8.24
CA ILE A 164 -16.16 -10.84 9.34
C ILE A 164 -15.76 -10.28 10.74
N TYR A 165 -14.76 -9.38 10.80
CA TYR A 165 -14.25 -8.74 12.01
C TYR A 165 -14.81 -7.33 12.27
N SER A 166 -15.78 -6.85 11.49
CA SER A 166 -16.44 -5.57 11.75
C SER A 166 -17.47 -5.70 12.88
N ILE A 167 -17.01 -5.62 14.13
CA ILE A 167 -17.87 -5.46 15.32
C ILE A 167 -18.30 -4.00 15.39
N SER A 168 -19.19 -3.57 14.50
CA SER A 168 -19.93 -2.29 14.63
C SER A 168 -21.09 -2.29 13.65
N SER A 169 -22.16 -3.00 14.00
CA SER A 169 -23.52 -2.75 13.50
C SER A 169 -24.55 -3.61 14.26
N THR A 170 -24.55 -3.52 15.59
CA THR A 170 -25.70 -3.97 16.39
C THR A 170 -25.91 -3.00 17.54
N LEU A 171 -26.38 -1.79 17.23
CA LEU A 171 -27.08 -0.90 18.15
C LEU A 171 -27.93 0.07 17.32
N SER A 172 -29.01 -0.45 16.77
CA SER A 172 -30.22 0.32 16.45
C SER A 172 -31.42 -0.61 16.51
N ASP A 173 -32.31 -0.28 17.43
CA ASP A 173 -33.51 -1.01 17.81
C ASP A 173 -34.41 -1.42 16.65
N ASN A 174 -34.95 -2.63 16.72
CA ASN A 174 -36.39 -2.89 16.73
C ASN A 174 -36.66 -4.38 17.00
N THR A 175 -37.38 -4.66 18.09
CA THR A 175 -38.13 -5.90 18.32
C THR A 175 -39.58 -5.71 17.84
N PRO A 176 -40.48 -6.72 17.78
CA PRO A 176 -40.34 -8.17 18.04
C PRO A 176 -40.94 -9.09 16.93
N SER A 177 -40.50 -10.34 16.83
CA SER A 177 -41.37 -11.56 16.80
C SER A 177 -40.67 -12.84 16.30
N SER A 178 -40.84 -13.89 17.11
CA SER A 178 -40.78 -15.34 16.84
C SER A 178 -39.44 -16.07 16.52
N PRO A 179 -39.23 -17.28 17.08
CA PRO A 179 -38.01 -18.04 16.93
C PRO A 179 -38.18 -19.12 15.85
N ASP A 180 -37.44 -19.05 14.75
CA ASP A 180 -37.35 -20.19 13.84
C ASP A 180 -35.91 -20.47 13.41
N LEU A 181 -35.56 -21.74 13.62
CA LEU A 181 -34.31 -22.42 13.31
C LEU A 181 -33.93 -22.24 11.84
N ILE A 182 -32.88 -21.47 11.56
CA ILE A 182 -32.24 -21.50 10.24
C ILE A 182 -31.15 -22.57 10.24
N LYS A 183 -31.53 -23.71 9.66
CA LYS A 183 -30.66 -24.79 9.21
C LYS A 183 -29.54 -24.25 8.32
N ILE A 184 -28.31 -24.63 8.65
CA ILE A 184 -27.14 -24.48 7.76
C ILE A 184 -27.40 -25.32 6.49
N PRO A 185 -27.35 -24.76 5.28
CA PRO A 185 -27.47 -25.56 4.07
C PRO A 185 -26.15 -26.29 3.81
N SER A 186 -26.22 -27.62 3.75
CA SER A 186 -25.21 -28.45 3.12
C SER A 186 -25.23 -28.20 1.60
N CYS A 187 -24.19 -27.57 1.05
CA CYS A 187 -23.99 -27.52 -0.39
C CYS A 187 -22.93 -28.54 -0.82
N ASN A 188 -23.41 -29.63 -1.40
CA ASN A 188 -22.65 -30.51 -2.29
C ASN A 188 -22.62 -29.91 -3.71
N SER A 189 -21.56 -30.26 -4.43
CA SER A 189 -21.37 -30.27 -5.88
C SER A 189 -20.59 -29.10 -6.53
N SER A 190 -19.32 -29.41 -6.77
CA SER A 190 -18.68 -29.51 -8.10
C SER A 190 -18.48 -28.24 -8.92
N TYR A 191 -17.37 -27.57 -8.66
CA TYR A 191 -16.45 -27.16 -9.74
C TYR A 191 -15.03 -27.61 -9.37
N ALA A 192 -14.39 -28.28 -10.31
CA ALA A 192 -13.11 -28.95 -10.17
C ALA A 192 -11.99 -27.95 -9.78
N CYS A 193 -11.46 -28.10 -8.57
CA CYS A 193 -10.26 -27.42 -8.12
C CYS A 193 -9.11 -28.42 -8.21
N SER A 194 -8.34 -28.33 -9.29
CA SER A 194 -7.12 -29.10 -9.50
C SER A 194 -6.08 -28.71 -8.44
N SER A 195 -5.85 -29.64 -7.51
CA SER A 195 -4.60 -29.86 -6.76
C SER A 195 -3.96 -28.67 -6.07
N LEU A 196 -4.49 -28.31 -4.89
CA LEU A 196 -3.70 -27.70 -3.80
C LEU A 196 -2.87 -28.80 -3.11
N PRO A 197 -1.58 -28.60 -2.79
CA PRO A 197 -0.81 -29.59 -2.06
C PRO A 197 -1.29 -29.68 -0.61
N VAL A 198 -1.55 -30.92 -0.20
CA VAL A 198 -1.94 -31.34 1.16
C VAL A 198 -0.85 -30.91 2.16
N SER A 199 -1.27 -30.36 3.30
CA SER A 199 -0.39 -30.01 4.42
C SER A 199 0.31 -31.26 4.97
N PRO A 200 1.64 -31.25 5.21
CA PRO A 200 2.28 -32.40 5.83
C PRO A 200 1.93 -32.47 7.31
N SER A 201 1.39 -33.61 7.72
CA SER A 201 1.24 -34.05 9.11
C SER A 201 2.62 -34.23 9.77
N PRO A 202 2.77 -33.90 11.07
CA PRO A 202 4.07 -33.91 11.75
C PRO A 202 4.37 -35.31 12.30
N SER A 203 4.68 -36.24 11.43
CA SER A 203 5.25 -37.55 11.79
C SER A 203 5.81 -38.18 10.53
N GLU A 204 7.08 -38.55 10.57
CA GLU A 204 7.88 -39.17 9.50
C GLU A 204 8.62 -38.17 8.57
N CYS A 205 9.78 -37.72 9.03
CA CYS A 205 10.86 -37.28 8.14
C CYS A 205 12.08 -38.12 8.49
N GLU A 206 12.37 -39.12 7.66
CA GLU A 206 13.68 -39.75 7.57
C GLU A 206 14.68 -38.76 6.95
N ASP A 207 15.90 -38.73 7.49
CA ASP A 207 16.98 -37.83 7.06
C ASP A 207 17.51 -38.18 5.66
N PRO A 208 17.58 -37.24 4.71
CA PRO A 208 18.46 -37.36 3.56
C PRO A 208 19.79 -36.65 3.87
N ALA A 209 20.86 -37.44 3.91
CA ALA A 209 22.23 -36.97 3.90
C ALA A 209 22.55 -36.34 2.52
N ASP A 210 22.47 -35.00 2.42
CA ASP A 210 23.39 -34.17 1.63
C ASP A 210 22.92 -32.71 1.60
N SER A 211 23.55 -31.85 2.41
CA SER A 211 23.52 -30.39 2.21
C SER A 211 24.72 -29.72 2.86
N SER A 212 25.92 -30.00 2.36
CA SER A 212 27.12 -29.22 2.65
C SER A 212 27.08 -27.89 1.91
N GLN A 213 26.31 -26.89 2.39
CA GLN A 213 26.48 -25.48 1.98
C GLN A 213 25.79 -24.41 2.85
N PHE A 214 25.25 -24.74 4.02
CA PHE A 214 24.85 -23.75 5.03
C PHE A 214 25.65 -24.00 6.32
N SER A 215 26.55 -23.08 6.65
CA SER A 215 27.24 -23.06 7.95
C SER A 215 26.20 -23.00 9.08
N ASP A 216 26.19 -24.04 9.92
CA ASP A 216 25.23 -24.25 10.99
C ASP A 216 25.36 -23.20 12.11
N SER A 217 24.58 -22.11 12.00
CA SER A 217 24.28 -21.17 13.11
C SER A 217 23.25 -21.76 14.09
N TYR A 218 23.42 -23.05 14.42
CA TYR A 218 22.53 -23.79 15.32
C TYR A 218 23.09 -23.85 16.75
N SER A 219 24.41 -23.78 16.90
CA SER A 219 25.11 -23.77 18.20
C SER A 219 24.81 -22.51 19.01
N ASP A 220 24.78 -21.35 18.37
CA ASP A 220 24.78 -20.05 19.07
C ASP A 220 23.44 -19.67 19.71
N LEU A 221 22.35 -20.37 19.36
CA LEU A 221 21.06 -20.16 20.04
C LEU A 221 20.86 -21.11 21.23
N SER A 222 21.52 -22.26 21.28
CA SER A 222 21.30 -23.27 22.34
C SER A 222 22.08 -22.99 23.63
N THR A 223 23.00 -22.03 23.62
CA THR A 223 23.87 -21.70 24.76
C THR A 223 23.27 -20.68 25.73
N LEU A 224 22.12 -20.09 25.43
CA LEU A 224 21.46 -19.08 26.29
C LEU A 224 20.67 -19.66 27.47
N ASP A 225 20.76 -20.97 27.74
CA ASP A 225 19.97 -21.67 28.76
C ASP A 225 20.78 -22.07 30.03
N GLY A 226 22.03 -21.61 30.20
CA GLY A 226 22.84 -21.84 31.42
C GLY A 226 22.80 -20.69 32.44
N ASP A 227 22.53 -20.97 33.72
CA ASP A 227 22.07 -20.04 34.77
C ASP A 227 23.15 -19.22 35.53
N GLU A 228 24.44 -19.21 35.17
CA GLU A 228 25.47 -18.73 36.13
C GLU A 228 26.40 -17.55 35.73
N ILE A 229 26.22 -16.84 34.60
CA ILE A 229 27.08 -15.65 34.28
C ILE A 229 26.31 -14.54 33.54
N ARG A 230 25.14 -14.11 34.03
CA ARG A 230 24.11 -13.53 33.12
C ARG A 230 24.00 -12.02 32.98
N GLU A 231 24.18 -11.18 33.99
CA GLU A 231 23.72 -9.77 33.85
C GLU A 231 24.54 -8.91 32.87
N GLU A 232 25.88 -8.87 32.99
CA GLU A 232 26.72 -8.06 32.07
C GLU A 232 26.76 -8.63 30.64
N ILE A 233 26.74 -9.96 30.51
CA ILE A 233 26.72 -10.64 29.20
C ILE A 233 25.35 -10.45 28.53
N ASP A 234 24.25 -10.50 29.28
CA ASP A 234 22.91 -10.25 28.74
C ASP A 234 22.74 -8.79 28.31
N GLU A 235 23.31 -7.81 29.02
CA GLU A 235 23.27 -6.40 28.60
C GLU A 235 24.05 -6.16 27.30
N GLN A 236 25.26 -6.72 27.17
CA GLN A 236 26.03 -6.60 25.94
C GLN A 236 25.30 -7.28 24.77
N LEU A 237 24.83 -8.53 24.93
CA LEU A 237 24.08 -9.25 23.91
C LEU A 237 22.76 -8.55 23.55
N LEU A 238 22.11 -7.90 24.52
CA LEU A 238 20.91 -7.12 24.29
C LEU A 238 21.23 -5.86 23.47
N SER A 239 22.33 -5.17 23.76
CA SER A 239 22.76 -3.98 23.01
C SER A 239 23.12 -4.28 21.55
N GLU A 240 23.65 -5.46 21.27
CA GLU A 240 23.97 -5.95 19.92
C GLU A 240 22.73 -6.48 19.17
N ASN A 241 21.63 -6.75 19.88
CA ASN A 241 20.41 -7.29 19.28
C ASN A 241 19.63 -6.24 18.48
N LYS A 242 19.33 -6.56 17.22
CA LYS A 242 18.60 -5.66 16.31
C LYS A 242 17.21 -5.24 16.81
N CYS A 243 16.48 -6.11 17.53
CA CYS A 243 15.18 -5.74 18.09
C CYS A 243 15.34 -4.65 19.14
N PHE A 244 16.36 -4.77 19.99
CA PHE A 244 16.62 -3.79 21.03
C PHE A 244 17.03 -2.45 20.42
N GLN A 245 17.97 -2.46 19.47
CA GLN A 245 18.41 -1.26 18.76
C GLN A 245 17.22 -0.52 18.12
N GLU A 246 16.40 -1.23 17.34
CA GLU A 246 15.23 -0.64 16.67
C GLU A 246 14.22 -0.06 17.68
N LEU A 247 13.95 -0.76 18.78
CA LEU A 247 13.05 -0.26 19.84
C LEU A 247 13.60 0.98 20.56
N GLN A 248 14.91 1.09 20.75
CA GLN A 248 15.52 2.28 21.35
C GLN A 248 15.48 3.45 20.39
N THR A 249 15.79 3.23 19.11
CA THR A 249 15.80 4.30 18.11
C THR A 249 14.40 4.86 17.85
N GLN A 250 13.36 4.04 17.89
CA GLN A 250 11.97 4.52 17.77
C GLN A 250 11.60 5.45 18.94
N LYS A 251 11.99 5.10 20.17
CA LYS A 251 11.71 5.93 21.36
C LYS A 251 12.41 7.29 21.31
N SER A 252 13.68 7.32 20.91
CA SER A 252 14.44 8.58 20.84
C SER A 252 13.94 9.52 19.73
N PHE A 253 13.34 8.98 18.67
CA PHE A 253 12.79 9.77 17.58
C PHE A 253 11.49 10.51 17.98
N GLU A 254 10.61 9.87 18.76
CA GLU A 254 9.34 10.46 19.20
C GLU A 254 9.52 11.75 20.03
N GLU A 255 10.70 11.96 20.61
CA GLU A 255 11.03 13.12 21.45
C GLU A 255 11.53 14.35 20.66
N ASN A 256 11.82 14.23 19.35
CA ASN A 256 12.57 15.24 18.58
C ASN A 256 11.83 15.82 17.35
N LEU A 257 10.52 16.05 17.44
CA LEU A 257 9.75 16.64 16.33
C LEU A 257 9.92 18.16 16.27
N SER A 258 10.54 18.64 15.19
CA SER A 258 10.70 20.06 14.89
C SER A 258 9.39 20.74 14.49
N PRO A 259 9.27 22.08 14.65
CA PRO A 259 8.10 22.82 14.21
C PRO A 259 7.91 22.76 12.69
N LYS A 260 6.66 22.77 12.25
CA LYS A 260 6.26 22.71 10.85
C LYS A 260 6.48 24.07 10.17
N GLU A 261 7.40 24.14 9.23
CA GLU A 261 7.47 25.26 8.29
C GLU A 261 6.47 25.05 7.16
N ILE A 262 5.72 26.11 6.83
CA ILE A 262 4.77 26.10 5.71
C ILE A 262 5.48 26.67 4.49
N TYR A 263 5.48 25.91 3.40
CA TYR A 263 6.06 26.30 2.12
C TYR A 263 5.08 27.13 1.29
N GLY A 264 5.62 28.07 0.51
CA GLY A 264 4.86 28.74 -0.54
C GLY A 264 4.56 27.79 -1.69
N ILE A 265 3.44 27.98 -2.38
CA ILE A 265 3.05 27.12 -3.52
C ILE A 265 4.10 27.15 -4.64
N SER A 266 4.76 28.29 -4.87
CA SER A 266 5.84 28.41 -5.87
C SER A 266 7.04 27.50 -5.55
N ASP A 267 7.39 27.35 -4.28
CA ASP A 267 8.49 26.49 -3.85
C ASP A 267 8.13 25.02 -4.04
N VAL A 268 6.86 24.67 -3.77
CA VAL A 268 6.31 23.33 -3.95
C VAL A 268 6.29 22.95 -5.44
N VAL A 269 5.80 23.85 -6.31
CA VAL A 269 5.81 23.66 -7.77
C VAL A 269 7.24 23.47 -8.26
N THR A 270 8.16 24.34 -7.81
CA THR A 270 9.58 24.22 -8.17
C THR A 270 10.11 22.84 -7.79
N ALA A 271 9.89 22.38 -6.56
CA ALA A 271 10.32 21.08 -6.07
C ALA A 271 9.67 19.90 -6.81
N LEU A 272 8.39 20.01 -7.21
CA LEU A 272 7.71 18.98 -8.01
C LEU A 272 8.27 18.88 -9.43
N LEU A 273 8.85 19.95 -9.96
CA LEU A 273 9.47 19.98 -11.28
C LEU A 273 10.99 19.73 -11.25
N VAL A 274 11.57 19.46 -10.07
CA VAL A 274 12.96 19.01 -9.93
C VAL A 274 13.06 17.53 -10.33
N ASP A 275 14.16 17.21 -11.01
CA ASP A 275 14.50 15.84 -11.40
C ASP A 275 15.61 15.28 -10.51
N TYR A 276 15.65 13.97 -10.33
CA TYR A 276 16.67 13.31 -9.50
C TYR A 276 18.09 13.63 -9.96
N GLU A 277 18.34 13.78 -11.27
CA GLU A 277 19.70 14.09 -11.73
C GLU A 277 20.15 15.52 -11.45
N ASN A 278 19.21 16.41 -11.15
CA ASN A 278 19.47 17.84 -10.97
C ASN A 278 19.56 18.27 -9.49
N ILE A 279 19.54 17.32 -8.56
CA ILE A 279 19.78 17.58 -7.13
C ILE A 279 21.25 17.35 -6.76
N ASP A 280 21.68 17.96 -5.66
CA ASP A 280 23.03 17.82 -5.14
C ASP A 280 23.30 16.41 -4.58
N GLU A 281 24.58 16.06 -4.49
CA GLU A 281 25.02 14.72 -4.07
C GLU A 281 24.62 14.38 -2.62
N GLN A 282 24.53 15.37 -1.72
CA GLN A 282 24.08 15.15 -0.36
C GLN A 282 22.59 14.78 -0.34
N SER A 283 21.76 15.46 -1.12
CA SER A 283 20.36 15.12 -1.30
C SER A 283 20.19 13.71 -1.90
N LYS A 284 21.01 13.32 -2.89
CA LYS A 284 21.00 11.95 -3.45
C LYS A 284 21.31 10.89 -2.39
N GLN A 285 22.31 11.14 -1.53
CA GLN A 285 22.64 10.24 -0.41
C GLN A 285 21.50 10.14 0.61
N ILE A 286 20.81 11.25 0.92
CA ILE A 286 19.66 11.26 1.81
C ILE A 286 18.50 10.44 1.22
N ILE A 287 18.22 10.57 -0.07
CA ILE A 287 17.19 9.79 -0.76
C ILE A 287 17.51 8.29 -0.69
N LEU A 288 18.74 7.90 -1.04
CA LEU A 288 19.18 6.50 -0.94
C LEU A 288 19.04 5.97 0.49
N GLN A 289 19.38 6.77 1.49
CA GLN A 289 19.21 6.41 2.89
C GLN A 289 17.73 6.20 3.25
N TYR A 290 16.83 7.07 2.78
CA TYR A 290 15.39 6.89 2.94
C TYR A 290 14.91 5.58 2.30
N GLU A 291 15.30 5.29 1.06
CA GLU A 291 14.89 4.06 0.37
C GLU A 291 15.34 2.81 1.14
N MET A 292 16.56 2.81 1.68
CA MET A 292 17.09 1.71 2.49
C MET A 292 16.37 1.58 3.84
N GLU A 293 16.17 2.68 4.57
CA GLU A 293 15.52 2.68 5.88
C GLU A 293 14.03 2.32 5.78
N ILE A 294 13.30 2.88 4.80
CA ILE A 294 11.89 2.58 4.57
C ILE A 294 11.67 1.11 4.23
N ASN A 295 12.65 0.45 3.59
CA ASN A 295 12.64 -0.99 3.33
C ASN A 295 12.89 -1.81 4.61
N SER A 296 13.84 -1.38 5.44
CA SER A 296 14.42 -2.19 6.52
C SER A 296 13.87 -1.91 7.92
N SER A 297 13.20 -0.79 8.16
CA SER A 297 12.85 -0.33 9.50
C SER A 297 11.55 0.49 9.52
N GLN A 298 10.89 0.61 10.68
CA GLN A 298 9.75 1.53 10.84
C GLN A 298 10.20 2.97 11.09
N LEU A 299 11.43 3.16 11.57
CA LEU A 299 12.00 4.49 11.75
C LEU A 299 12.03 5.28 10.42
N GLY A 300 12.38 4.63 9.30
CA GLY A 300 12.35 5.28 7.99
C GLY A 300 10.97 5.84 7.63
N TRP A 301 9.89 5.14 8.01
CA TRP A 301 8.51 5.63 7.84
C TRP A 301 8.17 6.77 8.80
N ALA A 302 8.67 6.73 10.03
CA ALA A 302 8.47 7.80 11.02
C ALA A 302 9.21 9.08 10.59
N ARG A 303 10.45 8.95 10.12
CA ARG A 303 11.25 10.03 9.54
C ARG A 303 10.58 10.63 8.31
N LEU A 304 10.08 9.81 7.39
CA LEU A 304 9.36 10.30 6.21
C LEU A 304 8.14 11.16 6.57
N LYS A 305 7.39 10.77 7.62
CA LYS A 305 6.25 11.56 8.12
C LYS A 305 6.67 12.88 8.77
N ALA A 306 7.92 13.01 9.21
CA ALA A 306 8.48 14.21 9.82
C ALA A 306 9.36 15.02 8.86
N GLU A 307 9.71 14.49 7.68
CA GLU A 307 10.58 15.14 6.69
C GLU A 307 10.04 16.52 6.31
N THR A 308 10.90 17.54 6.34
CA THR A 308 10.53 18.92 6.02
C THR A 308 11.05 19.36 4.66
N ASN A 309 12.09 18.72 4.13
CA ASN A 309 12.67 19.06 2.84
C ASN A 309 11.74 18.64 1.69
N MET A 310 11.12 19.63 1.06
CA MET A 310 10.19 19.46 -0.05
C MET A 310 10.81 18.70 -1.22
N THR A 311 12.05 19.02 -1.60
CA THR A 311 12.75 18.38 -2.72
C THR A 311 12.97 16.89 -2.46
N ILE A 312 13.33 16.51 -1.23
CA ILE A 312 13.50 15.10 -0.88
C ILE A 312 12.18 14.34 -1.00
N LEU A 313 11.07 14.92 -0.53
CA LEU A 313 9.73 14.33 -0.65
C LEU A 313 9.29 14.16 -2.11
N THR A 314 9.43 15.20 -2.94
CA THR A 314 8.99 15.15 -4.34
C THR A 314 9.85 14.20 -5.17
N VAL A 315 11.16 14.15 -4.93
CA VAL A 315 12.04 13.19 -5.60
C VAL A 315 11.73 11.75 -5.16
N LEU A 316 11.50 11.50 -3.86
CA LEU A 316 11.07 10.18 -3.38
C LEU A 316 9.73 9.73 -3.98
N LEU A 317 8.81 10.67 -4.25
CA LEU A 317 7.54 10.41 -4.92
C LEU A 317 7.76 9.93 -6.36
N PHE A 318 8.54 10.68 -7.13
CA PHE A 318 8.76 10.39 -8.55
C PHE A 318 9.70 9.19 -8.77
N GLU A 319 10.76 9.03 -7.98
CA GLU A 319 11.62 7.85 -8.03
C GLU A 319 10.83 6.56 -7.82
N TRP A 320 9.83 6.57 -6.92
CA TRP A 320 9.00 5.39 -6.70
C TRP A 320 8.22 4.98 -7.95
N ILE A 321 7.61 5.94 -8.65
CA ILE A 321 6.80 5.70 -9.86
C ILE A 321 7.71 5.34 -11.05
N GLU A 322 8.82 6.04 -11.19
CA GLU A 322 9.74 5.91 -12.34
C GLU A 322 10.58 4.64 -12.27
N ASN A 323 10.87 4.13 -11.07
CA ASN A 323 11.59 2.86 -10.91
C ASN A 323 10.68 1.63 -10.96
N LEU A 324 9.37 1.80 -11.26
CA LEU A 324 8.51 0.66 -11.59
C LEU A 324 9.05 -0.06 -12.83
N LYS A 325 8.97 -1.39 -12.84
CA LYS A 325 9.47 -2.21 -13.96
C LYS A 325 8.69 -1.98 -15.26
N LEU A 326 7.41 -1.67 -15.13
CA LEU A 326 6.51 -1.32 -16.22
C LEU A 326 5.82 0.01 -15.88
N PRO A 327 5.56 0.86 -16.88
CA PRO A 327 4.81 2.09 -16.66
C PRO A 327 3.38 1.80 -16.21
N VAL A 328 2.82 2.69 -15.40
CA VAL A 328 1.40 2.67 -15.00
C VAL A 328 0.49 2.89 -16.22
N LEU A 329 0.94 3.72 -17.16
CA LEU A 329 0.29 3.92 -18.45
C LEU A 329 1.16 3.36 -19.57
N GLY A 330 0.95 2.08 -19.85
CA GLY A 330 1.61 1.35 -20.92
C GLY A 330 1.12 1.72 -22.32
N LYS A 331 1.72 1.07 -23.32
CA LYS A 331 1.42 1.29 -24.74
C LYS A 331 -0.07 1.13 -25.07
N GLU A 332 -0.71 0.08 -24.56
CA GLU A 332 -2.12 -0.21 -24.82
C GLU A 332 -3.06 0.86 -24.24
N ASN A 333 -2.72 1.40 -23.05
CA ASN A 333 -3.46 2.50 -22.44
C ASN A 333 -3.31 3.78 -23.27
N LEU A 334 -2.08 4.07 -23.73
CA LEU A 334 -1.81 5.22 -24.59
C LEU A 334 -2.54 5.13 -25.94
N GLU A 335 -2.59 3.95 -26.55
CA GLU A 335 -3.37 3.71 -27.78
C GLU A 335 -4.86 4.01 -27.56
N THR A 336 -5.42 3.54 -26.44
CA THR A 336 -6.80 3.85 -26.06
C THR A 336 -7.02 5.34 -25.85
N ILE A 337 -6.10 6.02 -25.13
CA ILE A 337 -6.17 7.45 -24.86
C ILE A 337 -6.11 8.24 -26.17
N VAL A 338 -5.25 7.89 -27.12
CA VAL A 338 -5.17 8.59 -28.41
C VAL A 338 -6.50 8.52 -29.18
N ILE A 339 -7.24 7.42 -29.07
CA ILE A 339 -8.54 7.26 -29.74
C ILE A 339 -9.66 8.00 -28.99
N HIS A 340 -9.65 7.97 -27.66
CA HIS A 340 -10.77 8.41 -26.81
C HIS A 340 -10.40 9.53 -25.82
N TYR A 341 -9.41 10.37 -26.13
CA TYR A 341 -8.88 11.37 -25.18
C TYR A 341 -9.94 12.35 -24.64
N LYS A 342 -11.02 12.60 -25.39
CA LYS A 342 -12.13 13.46 -24.96
C LYS A 342 -13.16 12.76 -24.06
N GLN A 343 -13.02 11.46 -23.82
CA GLN A 343 -13.97 10.62 -23.09
C GLN A 343 -13.25 9.80 -22.01
N PRO A 344 -12.79 10.44 -20.91
CA PRO A 344 -11.96 9.76 -19.91
C PRO A 344 -12.59 8.51 -19.31
N GLU A 345 -13.91 8.47 -19.18
CA GLU A 345 -14.68 7.34 -18.67
C GLU A 345 -14.50 6.10 -19.55
N THR A 346 -14.40 6.28 -20.86
CA THR A 346 -14.18 5.18 -21.82
C THR A 346 -12.78 4.60 -21.68
N CYS A 347 -11.78 5.46 -21.46
CA CYS A 347 -10.41 5.03 -21.18
C CYS A 347 -10.33 4.29 -19.84
N PHE A 348 -10.94 4.83 -18.78
CA PHE A 348 -10.92 4.26 -17.43
C PHE A 348 -11.58 2.89 -17.34
N LYS A 349 -12.54 2.56 -18.23
CA LYS A 349 -13.09 1.20 -18.35
C LYS A 349 -12.10 0.17 -18.89
N LYS A 350 -11.03 0.60 -19.57
CA LYS A 350 -9.99 -0.28 -20.13
C LYS A 350 -8.69 -0.27 -19.32
N ILE A 351 -8.45 0.80 -18.55
CA ILE A 351 -7.33 0.85 -17.60
C ILE A 351 -7.63 -0.11 -16.46
N ILE A 352 -6.65 -0.92 -16.06
CA ILE A 352 -6.82 -1.82 -14.93
C ILE A 352 -7.00 -1.02 -13.64
N LEU A 353 -7.71 -1.63 -12.69
CA LEU A 353 -8.25 -0.92 -11.55
C LEU A 353 -7.15 -0.27 -10.68
N GLU A 354 -6.07 -1.00 -10.40
CA GLU A 354 -4.92 -0.52 -9.63
C GLU A 354 -4.27 0.73 -10.25
N ASP A 355 -4.12 0.76 -11.58
CA ASP A 355 -3.53 1.88 -12.31
C ASP A 355 -4.48 3.09 -12.28
N ALA A 356 -5.78 2.86 -12.50
CA ALA A 356 -6.80 3.91 -12.47
C ALA A 356 -6.87 4.60 -11.10
N TYR A 357 -6.80 3.83 -10.00
CA TYR A 357 -6.77 4.38 -8.63
C TYR A 357 -5.53 5.24 -8.37
N LEU A 358 -4.36 4.82 -8.83
CA LEU A 358 -3.13 5.60 -8.68
C LEU A 358 -3.18 6.90 -9.50
N ILE A 359 -3.65 6.83 -10.74
CA ILE A 359 -3.81 8.00 -11.62
C ILE A 359 -4.76 9.02 -10.98
N GLU A 360 -5.95 8.57 -10.59
CA GLU A 360 -6.94 9.45 -9.96
C GLU A 360 -6.43 10.03 -8.63
N TYR A 361 -5.72 9.24 -7.82
CA TYR A 361 -5.14 9.72 -6.58
C TYR A 361 -4.13 10.86 -6.80
N LEU A 362 -3.23 10.72 -7.78
CA LEU A 362 -2.23 11.75 -8.08
C LEU A 362 -2.87 13.04 -8.62
N ILE A 363 -3.96 12.93 -9.40
CA ILE A 363 -4.74 14.09 -9.84
C ILE A 363 -5.44 14.76 -8.65
N ASN A 364 -6.04 13.97 -7.75
CA ASN A 364 -6.62 14.48 -6.51
C ASN A 364 -5.59 15.18 -5.62
N PHE A 365 -4.37 14.65 -5.54
CA PHE A 365 -3.25 15.31 -4.87
C PHE A 365 -2.95 16.67 -5.49
N LEU A 366 -2.81 16.75 -6.82
CA LEU A 366 -2.58 18.02 -7.52
C LEU A 366 -3.72 19.03 -7.29
N ILE A 367 -4.99 18.59 -7.33
CA ILE A 367 -6.16 19.43 -7.09
C ILE A 367 -6.14 20.05 -5.68
N LYS A 368 -5.60 19.34 -4.69
CA LYS A 368 -5.52 19.81 -3.30
C LYS A 368 -4.43 20.86 -3.07
N ILE A 369 -3.42 20.96 -3.93
CA ILE A 369 -2.37 21.98 -3.81
C ILE A 369 -2.94 23.31 -4.36
N ARG A 370 -3.52 24.13 -3.48
CA ARG A 370 -4.16 25.41 -3.85
C ARG A 370 -3.77 26.54 -2.89
N PRO A 371 -3.72 27.80 -3.38
CA PRO A 371 -3.97 28.22 -4.76
C PRO A 371 -2.76 28.00 -5.69
N MET A 372 -2.96 27.35 -6.85
CA MET A 372 -1.92 27.13 -7.86
C MET A 372 -2.32 27.80 -9.19
N PRO A 373 -1.44 28.57 -9.85
CA PRO A 373 -1.66 29.09 -11.19
C PRO A 373 -1.93 27.98 -12.21
N LYS A 374 -2.70 28.28 -13.26
CA LYS A 374 -3.10 27.26 -14.25
C LYS A 374 -1.90 26.71 -15.04
N GLU A 375 -0.92 27.56 -15.34
CA GLU A 375 0.31 27.18 -16.03
C GLU A 375 1.14 26.19 -15.17
N ASP A 376 1.37 26.54 -13.90
CA ASP A 376 2.03 25.63 -12.94
C ASP A 376 1.27 24.31 -12.76
N GLN A 377 -0.07 24.36 -12.71
CA GLN A 377 -0.90 23.15 -12.61
C GLN A 377 -0.73 22.25 -13.84
N ASP A 378 -0.68 22.84 -15.04
CA ASP A 378 -0.46 22.11 -16.29
C ASP A 378 0.95 21.50 -16.34
N ASP A 379 1.98 22.23 -15.88
CA ASP A 379 3.35 21.74 -15.84
C ASP A 379 3.52 20.55 -14.87
N VAL A 380 2.98 20.67 -13.65
CA VAL A 380 3.02 19.58 -12.67
C VAL A 380 2.17 18.40 -13.14
N LEU A 381 1.02 18.64 -13.78
CA LEU A 381 0.23 17.58 -14.40
C LEU A 381 1.05 16.82 -15.44
N MET A 382 1.76 17.54 -16.33
CA MET A 382 2.59 16.91 -17.34
C MET A 382 3.80 16.18 -16.75
N ARG A 383 4.35 16.64 -15.61
CA ARG A 383 5.38 15.92 -14.86
C ARG A 383 4.86 14.60 -14.29
N ILE A 384 3.62 14.58 -13.77
CA ILE A 384 2.97 13.34 -13.32
C ILE A 384 2.75 12.39 -14.51
N VAL A 385 2.28 12.91 -15.65
CA VAL A 385 2.09 12.12 -16.88
C VAL A 385 3.40 11.50 -17.37
N SER A 386 4.52 12.25 -17.33
CA SER A 386 5.82 11.75 -17.77
C SER A 386 6.29 10.55 -16.94
N SER A 387 6.10 10.60 -15.62
CA SER A 387 6.40 9.47 -14.72
C SER A 387 5.45 8.29 -14.92
N LEU A 388 4.14 8.52 -15.02
CA LEU A 388 3.15 7.46 -15.21
C LEU A 388 3.35 6.68 -16.50
N THR A 389 3.78 7.37 -17.56
CA THR A 389 4.05 6.78 -18.88
C THR A 389 5.49 6.28 -19.05
N GLN A 390 6.38 6.60 -18.10
CA GLN A 390 7.83 6.41 -18.21
C GLN A 390 8.37 6.91 -19.56
N GLN A 391 7.95 8.11 -19.95
CA GLN A 391 8.37 8.78 -21.17
C GLN A 391 8.75 10.22 -20.87
N THR A 392 9.82 10.70 -21.49
CA THR A 392 10.33 12.05 -21.25
C THR A 392 9.45 13.08 -21.97
N ILE A 393 9.05 14.12 -21.24
CA ILE A 393 8.26 15.26 -21.73
C ILE A 393 9.08 16.54 -21.52
N ILE A 394 8.98 17.50 -22.44
CA ILE A 394 9.63 18.81 -22.29
C ILE A 394 8.67 19.74 -21.54
N ILE A 395 9.09 20.21 -20.36
CA ILE A 395 8.33 21.10 -19.48
C ILE A 395 9.24 22.28 -19.16
N ASN A 396 8.83 23.50 -19.49
CA ASN A 396 9.65 24.72 -19.34
C ASN A 396 11.07 24.59 -19.93
N GLY A 397 11.18 23.96 -21.10
CA GLY A 397 12.44 23.72 -21.79
C GLY A 397 13.31 22.60 -21.20
N LYS A 398 12.89 21.96 -20.10
CA LYS A 398 13.61 20.86 -19.44
C LYS A 398 12.99 19.51 -19.81
N ALA A 399 13.83 18.51 -20.06
CA ALA A 399 13.39 17.15 -20.34
C ALA A 399 13.19 16.39 -19.02
N LEU A 400 11.95 15.99 -18.70
CA LEU A 400 11.59 15.37 -17.43
C LEU A 400 10.82 14.04 -17.63
N PRO A 401 11.20 12.94 -16.97
CA PRO A 401 12.49 12.76 -16.28
C PRO A 401 13.65 12.65 -17.29
N SER A 402 14.84 13.05 -16.84
CA SER A 402 16.10 12.97 -17.58
C SER A 402 16.91 11.74 -17.18
N ASP A 403 17.81 11.30 -18.07
CA ASP A 403 18.78 10.21 -17.86
C ASP A 403 18.25 8.83 -17.39
N LYS A 404 16.93 8.59 -17.47
CA LYS A 404 16.32 7.28 -17.16
C LYS A 404 16.34 6.28 -18.32
N GLY A 405 16.86 6.67 -19.49
CA GLY A 405 16.75 5.88 -20.73
C GLY A 405 15.33 5.81 -21.31
N PHE A 406 14.41 6.65 -20.80
CA PHE A 406 13.04 6.75 -21.29
C PHE A 406 12.99 7.41 -22.67
N ARG A 407 12.05 6.97 -23.49
CA ARG A 407 11.83 7.57 -24.82
C ARG A 407 11.04 8.86 -24.67
N LYS A 408 11.29 9.83 -25.55
CA LYS A 408 10.45 11.03 -25.64
C LYS A 408 9.04 10.68 -26.11
N LEU A 409 8.02 11.22 -25.44
CA LEU A 409 6.63 11.08 -25.88
C LEU A 409 6.42 11.82 -27.22
N ARG A 410 5.85 11.13 -28.22
CA ARG A 410 5.67 11.68 -29.56
C ARG A 410 4.63 12.80 -29.56
N GLU A 411 4.83 13.84 -30.36
CA GLU A 411 4.00 15.06 -30.40
C GLU A 411 2.49 14.78 -30.49
N GLY A 412 2.05 13.90 -31.41
CA GLY A 412 0.63 13.57 -31.57
C GLY A 412 0.05 12.84 -30.35
N THR A 413 0.82 11.94 -29.75
CA THR A 413 0.44 11.22 -28.53
C THR A 413 0.43 12.15 -27.32
N LEU A 414 1.44 13.02 -27.21
CA LEU A 414 1.55 14.06 -26.18
C LEU A 414 0.30 14.94 -26.20
N LYS A 415 -0.08 15.48 -27.37
CA LYS A 415 -1.29 16.30 -27.50
C LYS A 415 -2.55 15.60 -27.00
N CYS A 416 -2.80 14.36 -27.44
CA CYS A 416 -3.98 13.61 -27.01
C CYS A 416 -3.93 13.31 -25.50
N THR A 417 -2.75 12.96 -24.98
CA THR A 417 -2.57 12.65 -23.56
C THR A 417 -2.76 13.89 -22.69
N THR A 418 -2.21 15.03 -23.08
CA THR A 418 -2.41 16.32 -22.40
C THR A 418 -3.89 16.68 -22.34
N GLU A 419 -4.60 16.62 -23.46
CA GLU A 419 -6.05 16.91 -23.48
C GLU A 419 -6.83 15.93 -22.60
N PHE A 420 -6.53 14.64 -22.66
CA PHE A 420 -7.15 13.63 -21.80
C PHE A 420 -6.98 13.94 -20.31
N PHE A 421 -5.76 14.23 -19.86
CA PHE A 421 -5.49 14.52 -18.46
C PHE A 421 -6.08 15.86 -18.01
N LYS A 422 -6.17 16.86 -18.89
CA LYS A 422 -6.87 18.13 -18.61
C LYS A 422 -8.37 17.91 -18.43
N VAL A 423 -9.02 17.15 -19.33
CA VAL A 423 -10.45 16.82 -19.21
C VAL A 423 -10.70 16.00 -17.93
N LEU A 424 -9.85 15.03 -17.64
CA LEU A 424 -9.94 14.21 -16.43
C LEU A 424 -9.78 15.04 -15.16
N LEU A 425 -8.82 15.98 -15.10
CA LEU A 425 -8.65 16.89 -13.99
C LEU A 425 -9.91 17.73 -13.75
N SER A 426 -10.47 18.34 -14.79
CA SER A 426 -11.72 19.10 -14.67
C SER A 426 -12.91 18.24 -14.25
N MET A 427 -12.98 16.99 -14.73
CA MET A 427 -14.03 16.05 -14.36
C MET A 427 -13.97 15.68 -12.87
N ILE A 428 -12.77 15.43 -12.34
CA ILE A 428 -12.55 15.13 -10.92
C ILE A 428 -12.82 16.36 -10.04
N GLU A 429 -12.37 17.55 -10.46
CA GLU A 429 -12.70 18.81 -9.77
C GLU A 429 -14.21 19.05 -9.70
N ALA A 430 -14.94 18.80 -10.79
CA ALA A 430 -16.40 18.93 -10.83
C ALA A 430 -17.10 17.92 -9.91
N HIS A 431 -16.60 16.68 -9.86
CA HIS A 431 -17.13 15.63 -8.97
C HIS A 431 -16.99 16.02 -7.49
N HIS A 432 -15.86 16.61 -7.08
CA HIS A 432 -15.69 17.09 -5.70
C HIS A 432 -16.64 18.24 -5.34
N ASN A 433 -16.95 19.12 -6.29
CA ASN A 433 -17.87 20.24 -6.07
C ASN A 433 -19.35 19.80 -6.08
N HIS A 434 -19.68 18.69 -6.75
CA HIS A 434 -21.04 18.15 -6.88
C HIS A 434 -21.06 16.62 -6.77
N PRO A 435 -20.95 16.05 -5.55
CA PRO A 435 -20.85 14.60 -5.35
C PRO A 435 -22.09 13.80 -5.82
N GLU A 436 -23.25 14.46 -6.00
CA GLU A 436 -24.55 13.83 -6.28
C GLU A 436 -24.96 13.74 -7.78
N ILE A 437 -24.22 14.34 -8.72
CA ILE A 437 -24.76 14.50 -10.11
C ILE A 437 -24.28 13.42 -11.10
N THR A 438 -23.36 12.53 -10.73
CA THR A 438 -22.89 11.46 -11.63
C THR A 438 -23.69 10.15 -11.46
N SER A 439 -25.02 10.24 -11.61
CA SER A 439 -25.81 9.11 -12.11
C SER A 439 -26.10 9.38 -13.59
N SER A 440 -25.76 8.43 -14.45
CA SER A 440 -25.80 8.55 -15.92
C SER A 440 -27.14 9.10 -16.46
N PRO A 441 -27.14 9.78 -17.63
CA PRO A 441 -28.38 10.12 -18.31
C PRO A 441 -29.08 8.83 -18.73
N THR A 442 -30.24 8.57 -18.16
CA THR A 442 -31.14 7.50 -18.61
C THR A 442 -31.47 7.75 -20.09
N CYS A 443 -31.17 6.76 -20.92
CA CYS A 443 -31.67 6.71 -22.29
C CYS A 443 -33.20 6.69 -22.25
N ASP A 444 -33.84 7.70 -22.84
CA ASP A 444 -35.27 7.71 -23.12
C ASP A 444 -35.61 6.56 -24.09
N ASN A 445 -36.03 5.43 -23.53
CA ASN A 445 -36.79 4.44 -24.28
C ASN A 445 -38.26 4.87 -24.27
N SER A 446 -38.64 5.63 -25.30
CA SER A 446 -40.03 5.82 -25.69
C SER A 446 -40.67 4.44 -25.98
N THR A 447 -41.42 3.94 -25.01
CA THR A 447 -42.27 2.77 -25.19
C THR A 447 -43.58 3.25 -25.79
N LYS A 448 -43.83 2.87 -27.04
CA LYS A 448 -45.14 3.00 -27.68
C LYS A 448 -46.08 2.00 -27.01
N ASP A 449 -47.09 2.51 -26.32
CA ASP A 449 -48.23 1.73 -25.85
C ASP A 449 -48.99 1.16 -27.06
N PHE A 450 -48.97 -0.16 -27.18
CA PHE A 450 -49.95 -0.91 -27.97
C PHE A 450 -50.92 -1.52 -26.98
N ASP A 451 -52.04 -0.84 -26.77
CA ASP A 451 -53.14 -1.34 -25.96
C ASP A 451 -54.15 -2.03 -26.88
N CYS A 452 -54.33 -3.33 -26.67
CA CYS A 452 -55.17 -4.19 -27.49
C CYS A 452 -56.17 -4.88 -26.56
N SER A 453 -57.29 -4.21 -26.29
CA SER A 453 -58.58 -4.84 -25.94
C SER A 453 -59.61 -3.77 -25.62
N ASN A 454 -60.50 -3.48 -26.57
CA ASN A 454 -61.92 -3.59 -26.27
C ASN A 454 -62.76 -3.65 -27.56
N VAL A 455 -63.77 -4.49 -27.42
CA VAL A 455 -64.63 -5.07 -28.43
C VAL A 455 -65.90 -4.21 -28.57
N GLU A 456 -66.53 -4.33 -29.74
CA GLU A 456 -67.95 -4.08 -30.03
C GLU A 456 -68.46 -2.66 -30.42
N GLN A 457 -68.91 -2.64 -31.68
CA GLN A 457 -70.19 -2.14 -32.18
C GLN A 457 -70.55 -0.65 -31.97
N CYS A 458 -70.53 0.10 -33.07
CA CYS A 458 -71.70 0.89 -33.52
C CYS A 458 -71.57 1.18 -35.02
N GLY A 459 -72.44 0.55 -35.81
CA GLY A 459 -72.88 1.08 -37.11
C GLY A 459 -74.21 1.80 -36.92
N PHE A 460 -74.56 2.62 -37.93
CA PHE A 460 -75.64 3.64 -37.99
C PHE A 460 -75.23 4.94 -37.26
N HIS A 461 -75.12 6.11 -37.91
CA HIS A 461 -75.83 6.63 -39.09
C HIS A 461 -74.98 7.63 -39.88
#